data_AF-A0A2E7QJG7-F1
#
_entry.id   AF-A0A2E7QJG7-F1
#
_cell.length_a   1.000
_cell.length_b   1.000
_cell.length_c   1.000
_cell.angle_alpha   90.00
_cell.angle_beta   90.00
_cell.angle_gamma   90.00
#
_symmetry.space_group_name_H-M   'P 1'
#
loop_
_entity.id
_entity.type
_entity.pdbx_description
1 polymer ?
#
loop_
_entity_poly.entity_id
_entity_poly.type
_entity_poly.pdbx_seq_one_letter_code
_entity_poly.pdbx_strand_id
1 'polypeptide(L)'
;MPLKLTLKPNEKVLIGTAVITNAGQKAEITIQNTVPVLREKDIITEENADTHAKKIYHVILNMYIDPANEQKYHKIYFKLVKELFNAVPNDGFIGLVAEISQKILEGNHYRALKICKKLLTFEAELMANVTG
;
A
#
# COMPACT_ATOMS: atom_id res chain seq x y z
N MET A 1 -0.12 20.24 8.16
CA MET A 1 -1.09 20.00 9.26
C MET A 1 -0.62 18.80 10.05
N PRO A 2 -0.70 18.83 11.39
CA PRO A 2 -0.31 17.69 12.22
C PRO A 2 -1.23 16.49 11.95
N LEU A 3 -0.67 15.29 11.85
CA LEU A 3 -1.43 14.06 11.67
C LEU A 3 -1.86 13.52 13.03
N LYS A 4 -3.17 13.42 13.25
CA LYS A 4 -3.73 12.80 14.45
C LYS A 4 -4.15 11.37 14.14
N LEU A 5 -3.74 10.44 14.99
CA LEU A 5 -4.20 9.05 14.93
C LEU A 5 -4.55 8.52 16.31
N THR A 6 -5.51 7.60 16.33
CA THR A 6 -5.90 6.88 17.53
C THR A 6 -5.44 5.44 17.43
N LEU A 7 -4.77 4.96 18.48
CA LEU A 7 -4.32 3.58 18.64
C LEU A 7 -5.16 2.87 19.70
N LYS A 8 -5.68 1.69 19.34
CA LYS A 8 -6.31 0.77 20.30
C LYS A 8 -5.25 0.06 21.16
N PRO A 9 -5.65 -0.56 22.30
CA PRO A 9 -4.75 -1.43 23.05
C PRO A 9 -4.12 -2.49 22.14
N ASN A 10 -2.81 -2.69 22.28
CA ASN A 10 -1.95 -3.59 21.53
C ASN A 10 -1.85 -3.31 20.01
N GLU A 11 -2.41 -2.21 19.52
CA GLU A 11 -2.27 -1.82 18.12
C GLU A 11 -0.86 -1.30 17.85
N LYS A 12 -0.27 -1.75 16.73
CA LYS A 12 1.03 -1.28 16.26
C LYS A 12 0.91 -0.36 15.06
N VAL A 13 1.77 0.66 15.06
CA VAL A 13 1.94 1.61 13.97
C VAL A 13 3.42 1.80 13.69
N LEU A 14 3.77 1.80 12.42
CA LEU A 14 5.07 2.21 11.92
C LEU A 14 5.04 3.71 11.64
N ILE A 15 6.01 4.44 12.16
CA ILE A 15 6.21 5.88 11.97
C ILE A 15 7.66 6.08 11.54
N GLY A 16 7.86 6.37 10.26
CA GLY A 16 9.20 6.41 9.65
C GLY A 16 9.86 5.04 9.76
N THR A 17 10.93 4.95 10.55
CA THR A 17 11.65 3.70 10.84
C THR A 17 11.31 3.09 12.19
N ALA A 18 10.50 3.79 13.01
CA ALA A 18 10.14 3.33 14.34
C ALA A 18 8.83 2.55 14.32
N VAL A 19 8.75 1.48 15.13
CA VAL A 19 7.50 0.76 15.39
C VAL A 19 7.03 1.11 16.80
N ILE A 20 5.82 1.63 16.91
CA ILE A 20 5.17 1.99 18.17
C ILE A 20 4.06 0.99 18.45
N THR A 21 4.06 0.41 19.65
CA THR A 21 2.96 -0.44 20.15
C THR A 21 2.25 0.29 21.28
N ASN A 22 0.93 0.41 21.22
CA ASN A 22 0.17 0.93 22.35
C ASN A 22 -0.05 -0.17 23.41
N ALA A 23 0.80 -0.21 24.43
CA ALA A 23 0.70 -1.21 25.51
C ALA A 23 -0.43 -0.92 26.52
N GLY A 24 -1.09 0.22 26.43
CA GLY A 24 -2.09 0.67 27.41
C GLY A 24 -3.51 0.72 26.85
N GLN A 25 -4.33 1.58 27.46
CA GLN A 25 -5.66 1.89 26.96
C GLN A 25 -5.59 2.67 25.64
N LYS A 26 -6.74 2.87 25.00
CA LYS A 26 -6.86 3.67 23.78
C LYS A 26 -6.16 5.03 23.95
N ALA A 27 -5.24 5.36 23.06
CA ALA A 27 -4.44 6.58 23.10
C ALA A 27 -4.53 7.37 21.79
N GLU A 28 -4.46 8.69 21.88
CA GLU A 28 -4.35 9.59 20.73
C GLU A 28 -2.91 10.08 20.59
N ILE A 29 -2.35 9.94 19.39
CA ILE A 29 -1.00 10.40 19.05
C ILE A 29 -1.13 11.47 17.98
N THR A 30 -0.43 12.58 18.19
CA THR A 30 -0.32 13.66 17.21
C THR A 30 1.11 13.75 16.72
N ILE A 31 1.29 13.64 15.40
CA ILE A 31 2.58 13.76 14.73
C ILE A 31 2.67 15.16 14.13
N GLN A 32 3.65 15.94 14.56
CA GLN A 32 3.79 17.34 14.19
C GLN A 32 4.53 17.53 12.86
N ASN A 33 5.38 16.57 12.48
CA ASN A 33 6.16 16.59 11.24
C ASN A 33 5.55 15.70 10.15
N THR A 34 6.07 15.83 8.93
CA THR A 34 5.75 14.93 7.83
C THR A 34 6.66 13.71 7.88
N VAL A 35 6.06 12.54 8.08
CA VAL A 35 6.77 11.25 8.15
C VAL A 35 5.83 10.15 7.64
N PRO A 36 6.35 9.07 7.01
CA PRO A 36 5.53 7.91 6.66
C PRO A 36 4.84 7.31 7.88
N VAL A 37 3.54 6.99 7.77
CA VAL A 37 2.76 6.36 8.84
C VAL A 37 1.93 5.21 8.29
N LEU A 38 2.13 4.01 8.85
CA LEU A 38 1.44 2.78 8.46
C LEU A 38 0.96 2.02 9.68
N ARG A 39 -0.25 1.48 9.63
CA ARG A 39 -0.74 0.56 10.66
C ARG A 39 -0.28 -0.86 10.34
N GLU A 40 -0.07 -1.70 11.34
CA GLU A 40 0.34 -3.11 11.17
C GLU A 40 -0.56 -3.87 10.18
N LYS A 41 -1.87 -3.66 10.25
CA LYS A 41 -2.85 -4.26 9.33
C LYS A 41 -2.69 -3.85 7.85
N ASP A 42 -2.03 -2.73 7.60
CA ASP A 42 -1.81 -2.21 6.25
C ASP A 42 -0.44 -2.65 5.70
N ILE A 43 0.38 -3.31 6.52
CA ILE A 43 1.69 -3.84 6.13
C ILE A 43 1.50 -5.25 5.57
N ILE A 44 2.11 -5.51 4.41
CA ILE A 44 2.21 -6.84 3.81
C ILE A 44 3.67 -7.16 3.58
N THR A 45 4.07 -8.41 3.85
CA THR A 45 5.42 -8.91 3.55
C THR A 45 5.49 -9.41 2.12
N GLU A 46 6.71 -9.53 1.58
CA GLU A 46 6.94 -10.09 0.23
C GLU A 46 6.35 -11.50 0.09
N GLU A 47 6.52 -12.33 1.12
CA GLU A 47 6.01 -13.70 1.18
C GLU A 47 4.47 -13.77 1.12
N ASN A 48 3.79 -12.80 1.73
CA ASN A 48 2.33 -12.73 1.74
C ASN A 48 1.76 -12.06 0.48
N ALA A 49 2.61 -11.51 -0.39
CA ALA A 49 2.21 -10.89 -1.64
C ALA A 49 2.06 -11.95 -2.76
N ASP A 50 1.09 -12.85 -2.57
CA ASP A 50 0.83 -14.02 -3.42
C ASP A 50 0.01 -13.70 -4.70
N THR A 51 -0.70 -12.56 -4.75
CA THR A 51 -1.46 -12.12 -5.92
C THR A 51 -0.81 -10.93 -6.65
N HIS A 52 -1.24 -10.63 -7.90
CA HIS A 52 -0.64 -9.53 -8.66
C HIS A 52 -0.92 -8.18 -8.00
N ALA A 53 -2.15 -7.93 -7.56
CA ALA A 53 -2.47 -6.68 -6.88
C ALA A 53 -1.74 -6.56 -5.53
N LYS A 54 -1.54 -7.67 -4.78
CA LYS A 54 -0.74 -7.66 -3.54
C LYS A 54 0.74 -7.37 -3.79
N LYS A 55 1.34 -7.93 -4.84
CA LYS A 55 2.73 -7.61 -5.24
C LYS A 55 2.88 -6.13 -5.56
N ILE A 56 1.94 -5.58 -6.33
CA ILE A 56 1.91 -4.14 -6.63
C ILE A 56 1.77 -3.33 -5.34
N TYR A 57 0.82 -3.68 -4.46
CA TYR A 57 0.63 -3.00 -3.19
C TYR A 57 1.90 -3.03 -2.32
N HIS A 58 2.57 -4.18 -2.22
CA HIS A 58 3.82 -4.33 -1.47
C HIS A 58 4.93 -3.43 -2.02
N VAL A 59 5.08 -3.31 -3.33
CA VAL A 59 6.09 -2.43 -3.94
C VAL A 59 5.80 -0.96 -3.66
N ILE A 60 4.54 -0.53 -3.76
CA ILE A 60 4.14 0.85 -3.42
C ILE A 60 4.36 1.12 -1.92
N LEU A 61 4.13 0.10 -1.07
CA LEU A 61 4.40 0.19 0.37
C LEU A 61 5.88 0.48 0.60
N ASN A 62 6.76 -0.24 -0.08
CA ASN A 62 8.21 -0.03 -0.01
C ASN A 62 8.62 1.36 -0.52
N MET A 63 8.04 1.87 -1.62
CA MET A 63 8.26 3.26 -2.06
C MET A 63 7.88 4.28 -0.99
N TYR A 64 6.80 4.02 -0.25
CA TYR A 64 6.32 4.93 0.79
C TYR A 64 7.19 4.94 2.05
N ILE A 65 7.69 3.78 2.50
CA ILE A 65 8.50 3.66 3.72
C ILE A 65 9.99 3.94 3.50
N ASP A 66 10.49 3.70 2.28
CA ASP A 66 11.89 3.78 1.92
C ASP A 66 12.08 4.65 0.66
N PRO A 67 11.84 5.97 0.78
CA PRO A 67 11.98 6.89 -0.35
C PRO A 67 13.44 6.99 -0.85
N ALA A 68 14.43 6.59 -0.06
CA ALA A 68 15.83 6.59 -0.48
C ALA A 68 16.09 5.58 -1.62
N ASN A 69 15.35 4.47 -1.65
CA ASN A 69 15.48 3.43 -2.68
C ASN A 69 14.34 3.45 -3.71
N GLU A 70 13.60 4.56 -3.81
CA GLU A 70 12.41 4.68 -4.66
C GLU A 70 12.65 4.23 -6.11
N GLN A 71 13.79 4.62 -6.72
CA GLN A 71 14.14 4.24 -8.09
C GLN A 71 14.20 2.72 -8.32
N LYS A 72 14.64 1.95 -7.32
CA LYS A 72 14.66 0.49 -7.38
C LYS A 72 13.22 -0.04 -7.45
N TYR A 73 12.35 0.49 -6.59
CA TYR A 73 10.96 0.06 -6.52
C TYR A 73 10.17 0.48 -7.78
N HIS A 74 10.47 1.63 -8.39
CA HIS A 74 9.88 2.04 -9.67
C HIS A 74 10.09 0.98 -10.76
N LYS A 75 11.32 0.48 -10.90
CA LYS A 75 11.64 -0.57 -11.89
C LYS A 75 10.83 -1.85 -11.65
N ILE A 76 10.68 -2.25 -10.39
CA ILE A 76 9.90 -3.44 -10.01
C ILE A 76 8.41 -3.19 -10.29
N TYR A 77 7.88 -2.03 -9.93
CA TYR A 77 6.49 -1.64 -10.17
C TYR A 77 6.14 -1.71 -11.66
N PHE A 78 6.93 -1.10 -12.54
CA PHE A 78 6.65 -1.13 -13.98
C PHE A 78 6.68 -2.53 -14.57
N LYS A 79 7.59 -3.39 -14.07
CA LYS A 79 7.62 -4.81 -14.46
C LYS A 79 6.32 -5.52 -14.07
N LEU A 80 5.86 -5.35 -12.82
CA LEU A 80 4.63 -5.98 -12.33
C LEU A 80 3.39 -5.46 -13.06
N VAL A 81 3.31 -4.16 -13.36
CA VAL A 81 2.21 -3.59 -14.14
C VAL A 81 2.16 -4.19 -15.55
N LYS A 82 3.31 -4.35 -16.20
CA LYS A 82 3.38 -4.98 -17.52
C LYS A 82 2.95 -6.45 -17.48
N GLU A 83 3.36 -7.19 -16.46
CA GLU A 83 2.94 -8.58 -16.25
C GLU A 83 1.43 -8.68 -16.02
N LEU A 84 0.88 -7.78 -15.20
CA LEU A 84 -0.56 -7.72 -14.92
C LEU A 84 -1.38 -7.43 -16.17
N PHE A 85 -0.97 -6.46 -17.00
CA PHE A 85 -1.68 -6.14 -18.24
C PHE A 85 -1.69 -7.30 -19.24
N ASN A 86 -0.66 -8.14 -19.25
CA ASN A 86 -0.64 -9.35 -20.06
C ASN A 86 -1.53 -10.47 -19.49
N ALA A 87 -1.65 -10.53 -18.16
CA ALA A 87 -2.40 -11.58 -17.47
C ALA A 87 -3.91 -11.30 -17.35
N VAL A 88 -4.31 -10.04 -17.21
CA VAL A 88 -5.68 -9.63 -16.91
C VAL A 88 -6.15 -8.53 -17.87
N PRO A 89 -6.81 -8.89 -18.99
CA PRO A 89 -7.38 -7.93 -19.93
C PRO A 89 -8.74 -7.43 -19.42
N ASN A 90 -8.75 -6.71 -18.28
CA ASN A 90 -9.96 -6.12 -17.70
C ASN A 90 -9.79 -4.60 -17.57
N ASP A 91 -10.68 -3.84 -18.23
CA ASP A 91 -10.62 -2.38 -18.30
C ASP A 91 -10.68 -1.69 -16.94
N GLY A 92 -11.42 -2.27 -15.98
CA GLY A 92 -11.49 -1.76 -14.61
C GLY A 92 -10.13 -1.88 -13.88
N PHE A 93 -9.44 -3.00 -14.09
CA PHE A 93 -8.09 -3.23 -13.57
C PHE A 93 -7.10 -2.23 -14.17
N ILE A 94 -7.15 -2.02 -15.49
CA ILE A 94 -6.27 -1.10 -16.21
C ILE A 94 -6.49 0.34 -15.73
N GLY A 95 -7.75 0.77 -15.59
CA GLY A 95 -8.09 2.11 -15.10
C GLY A 95 -7.56 2.39 -13.70
N LEU A 96 -7.72 1.45 -12.76
CA LEU A 96 -7.19 1.58 -11.41
C LEU A 96 -5.66 1.66 -11.40
N VAL A 97 -4.99 0.83 -12.19
CA VAL A 97 -3.52 0.82 -12.28
C VAL A 97 -2.97 2.10 -12.91
N ALA A 98 -3.68 2.68 -13.88
CA ALA A 98 -3.35 3.99 -14.44
C ALA A 98 -3.45 5.11 -13.38
N GLU A 99 -4.53 5.12 -12.57
CA GLU A 99 -4.70 6.08 -11.47
C GLU A 99 -3.58 5.94 -10.42
N ILE A 100 -3.22 4.70 -10.07
CA ILE A 100 -2.11 4.40 -9.16
C ILE A 100 -0.79 4.91 -9.73
N SER A 101 -0.50 4.61 -11.00
CA SER A 101 0.72 5.05 -11.69
C SER A 101 0.85 6.57 -11.67
N GLN A 102 -0.25 7.29 -11.93
CA GLN A 102 -0.26 8.74 -11.86
C GLN A 102 0.11 9.25 -10.44
N LYS A 103 -0.45 8.65 -9.38
CA LYS A 103 -0.12 9.06 -8.00
C LYS A 103 1.32 8.74 -7.60
N ILE A 104 1.89 7.67 -8.13
CA ILE A 104 3.31 7.36 -7.94
C ILE A 104 4.18 8.40 -8.65
N LEU A 105 3.87 8.78 -9.89
CA LEU A 105 4.61 9.82 -10.64
C LEU A 105 4.51 11.22 -9.99
N GLU A 106 3.39 11.52 -9.33
CA GLU A 106 3.21 12.73 -8.51
C GLU A 106 3.99 12.69 -7.17
N GLY A 107 4.66 11.58 -6.84
CA GLY A 107 5.30 11.35 -5.54
C GLY A 107 4.33 11.09 -4.39
N ASN A 108 3.03 10.95 -4.68
CA ASN A 108 1.96 10.77 -3.70
C ASN A 108 1.70 9.29 -3.38
N HIS A 109 2.74 8.59 -2.91
CA HIS A 109 2.73 7.16 -2.61
C HIS A 109 1.64 6.74 -1.62
N TYR A 110 1.33 7.57 -0.62
CA TYR A 110 0.25 7.28 0.33
C TYR A 110 -1.13 7.21 -0.35
N ARG A 111 -1.37 8.11 -1.32
CA ARG A 111 -2.62 8.10 -2.08
C ARG A 111 -2.65 6.95 -3.08
N ALA A 112 -1.50 6.62 -3.67
CA ALA A 112 -1.35 5.42 -4.49
C ALA A 112 -1.69 4.14 -3.70
N LEU A 113 -1.21 3.99 -2.45
CA LEU A 113 -1.57 2.88 -1.56
C LEU A 113 -3.08 2.79 -1.34
N LYS A 114 -3.75 3.91 -1.09
CA LYS A 114 -5.21 3.94 -0.88
C LYS A 114 -5.98 3.47 -2.11
N ILE A 115 -5.56 3.87 -3.31
CA ILE A 115 -6.21 3.43 -4.56
C ILE A 115 -5.89 1.94 -4.79
N CYS A 116 -4.66 1.51 -4.54
CA CYS A 116 -4.26 0.12 -4.67
C CYS A 116 -5.04 -0.82 -3.74
N LYS A 117 -5.52 -0.36 -2.56
CA LYS A 117 -6.45 -1.17 -1.74
C LYS A 117 -7.76 -1.49 -2.46
N LYS A 118 -8.25 -0.61 -3.33
CA LYS A 118 -9.42 -0.90 -4.17
C LYS A 118 -9.09 -1.98 -5.20
N LEU A 119 -7.88 -1.95 -5.75
CA LEU A 119 -7.39 -2.98 -6.66
C LEU A 119 -7.35 -4.36 -5.97
N LEU A 120 -6.91 -4.42 -4.71
CA LEU A 120 -6.93 -5.66 -3.90
C LEU A 120 -8.34 -6.21 -3.73
N THR A 121 -9.30 -5.34 -3.42
CA THR A 121 -10.71 -5.74 -3.27
C THR A 121 -11.28 -6.27 -4.58
N PHE A 122 -11.03 -5.57 -5.68
CA PHE A 122 -11.51 -5.97 -7.00
C PHE A 122 -10.89 -7.30 -7.46
N GLU A 123 -9.60 -7.52 -7.23
CA GLU A 123 -8.94 -8.81 -7.50
C GLU A 123 -9.55 -9.95 -6.69
N ALA A 124 -9.81 -9.72 -5.40
CA ALA A 124 -10.42 -10.71 -4.52
C ALA A 124 -11.85 -11.06 -4.96
N GLU A 125 -12.65 -10.08 -5.39
CA GLU A 125 -14.00 -10.29 -5.93
C GLU A 125 -13.97 -11.09 -7.24
N LEU A 126 -13.03 -10.79 -8.15
CA LEU A 126 -12.87 -11.57 -9.38
C LEU A 126 -12.45 -13.01 -9.10
N MET A 127 -11.50 -13.23 -8.19
CA MET A 127 -11.08 -14.59 -7.82
C MET A 127 -12.23 -15.38 -7.18
N ALA A 128 -13.05 -14.74 -6.34
CA ALA A 128 -14.22 -15.38 -5.75
C ALA A 128 -15.25 -15.80 -6.82
N ASN A 129 -15.48 -14.96 -7.83
CA ASN A 129 -16.46 -15.22 -8.90
C ASN A 129 -16.00 -16.26 -9.93
N VAL A 130 -14.70 -16.49 -10.10
CA VAL A 130 -14.16 -17.52 -11.02
C VAL A 130 -14.21 -18.92 -10.41
N THR A 131 -14.38 -19.02 -9.09
CA THR A 131 -14.44 -20.31 -8.36
C THR A 131 -15.87 -20.80 -8.12
N GLY A 132 -16.86 -20.18 -8.78
CA GLY A 132 -18.29 -20.51 -8.70
C GLY A 132 -18.83 -21.14 -9.98
#